data_AF-A0A9P8FRI5-F1
#
_entry.id   AF-A0A9P8FRI5-F1
#
_cell.length_a   1.000
_cell.length_b   1.000
_cell.length_c   1.000
_cell.angle_alpha   90.00
_cell.angle_beta   90.00
_cell.angle_gamma   90.00
#
_symmetry.space_group_name_H-M   'P 1'
#
loop_
_entity.id
_entity.type
_entity.pdbx_description
1 polymer ?
#
loop_
_entity_poly.entity_id
_entity_poly.type
_entity_poly.pdbx_seq_one_letter_code
_entity_poly.pdbx_strand_id
1 'polypeptide(L)'
;AHWEATSHCYAMDINSQHVWDYAGDGYVHRLIQNKPDSKLIDLPARRHPNAAFRAEADDQVPREKMENMANEYTYLLTSQLDSQRRYYEDQLERAVDKASIASAKAEDAARACSALAEEMAVLRVQNQEYAASVTRMEKSVEKATTRAEKFEKMARDMSTQLREEKTMNEGLLQRIHAAEAKTRESQQETERLRSEKADLQEMNHDLTMFISSQEKVKELQAQGEEVVEGSAFAPEQRQQQGKKKAKGKKK
;
A
#
# COMPACT_ATOMS: atom_id res chain seq x y z
N ALA A 1 -32.07 -48.93 24.63
CA ALA A 1 -32.40 -50.37 24.45
C ALA A 1 -33.42 -50.82 25.50
N HIS A 2 -34.11 -51.97 25.36
CA HIS A 2 -35.17 -52.39 26.31
C HIS A 2 -34.66 -52.52 27.75
N TRP A 3 -33.48 -53.10 27.95
CA TRP A 3 -32.89 -53.33 29.27
C TRP A 3 -32.59 -52.02 30.04
N GLU A 4 -32.18 -50.95 29.34
CA GLU A 4 -31.93 -49.62 29.95
C GLU A 4 -33.22 -48.97 30.45
N ALA A 5 -34.37 -49.29 29.84
CA ALA A 5 -35.65 -48.70 30.18
C ALA A 5 -36.42 -49.48 31.25
N THR A 6 -36.25 -50.81 31.32
CA THR A 6 -37.02 -51.69 32.20
C THR A 6 -36.19 -52.35 33.31
N SER A 7 -34.86 -52.17 33.30
CA SER A 7 -33.93 -52.87 34.20
C SER A 7 -34.03 -54.39 34.12
N HIS A 8 -34.50 -54.94 32.99
CA HIS A 8 -34.50 -56.36 32.72
C HIS A 8 -33.13 -56.77 32.15
N CYS A 9 -32.24 -57.22 33.04
CA CYS A 9 -30.83 -57.50 32.70
C CYS A 9 -30.60 -58.86 32.02
N TYR A 10 -31.61 -59.71 31.88
CA TYR A 10 -31.47 -61.05 31.30
C TYR A 10 -32.32 -61.23 30.05
N ALA A 11 -31.71 -61.77 28.99
CA ALA A 11 -32.41 -62.18 27.78
C ALA A 11 -31.99 -63.59 27.36
N MET A 12 -32.93 -64.37 26.83
CA MET A 12 -32.69 -65.73 26.37
C MET A 12 -32.81 -65.81 24.86
N ASP A 13 -31.81 -66.41 24.21
CA ASP A 13 -31.92 -66.78 22.81
C ASP A 13 -32.77 -68.05 22.68
N ILE A 14 -33.88 -67.94 21.94
CA ILE A 14 -34.85 -69.02 21.76
C ILE A 14 -34.20 -70.23 21.05
N ASN A 15 -33.25 -69.99 20.14
CA ASN A 15 -32.65 -71.04 19.32
C ASN A 15 -31.57 -71.81 20.09
N SER A 16 -30.70 -71.11 20.80
CA SER A 16 -29.56 -71.72 21.48
C SER A 16 -29.80 -71.98 22.98
N GLN A 17 -30.90 -71.48 23.54
CA GLN A 17 -31.25 -71.56 24.97
C GLN A 17 -30.21 -70.90 25.91
N HIS A 18 -29.24 -70.15 25.37
CA HIS A 18 -28.29 -69.40 26.17
C HIS A 18 -28.95 -68.15 26.74
N VAL A 19 -28.57 -67.80 27.97
CA VAL A 19 -29.03 -66.59 28.64
C VAL A 19 -27.88 -65.60 28.69
N TRP A 20 -28.12 -64.39 28.19
CA TRP A 20 -27.19 -63.26 28.26
C TRP A 20 -27.52 -62.38 29.47
N ASP A 21 -26.48 -61.99 30.22
CA ASP A 21 -26.55 -61.01 31.29
C ASP A 21 -25.96 -59.68 30.80
N TYR A 22 -26.82 -58.67 30.67
CA TYR A 22 -26.42 -57.31 30.26
C TYR A 22 -25.68 -56.53 31.34
N ALA A 23 -25.81 -56.91 32.63
CA ALA A 23 -25.10 -56.25 33.72
C ALA A 23 -23.70 -56.85 33.95
N GLY A 24 -23.58 -58.16 33.76
CA GLY A 24 -22.31 -58.90 33.87
C GLY A 24 -21.51 -59.04 32.57
N ASP A 25 -22.06 -58.56 31.44
CA ASP A 25 -21.48 -58.62 30.09
C ASP A 25 -21.01 -60.04 29.69
N GLY A 26 -21.91 -61.02 29.79
CA GLY A 26 -21.56 -62.41 29.50
C GLY A 26 -22.73 -63.40 29.47
N TYR A 27 -22.42 -64.64 29.11
CA TYR A 27 -23.39 -65.75 29.12
C TYR A 27 -23.44 -66.45 30.48
N VAL A 28 -24.65 -66.68 30.98
CA VAL A 28 -24.91 -67.35 32.28
C VAL A 28 -25.65 -68.67 32.09
N HIS A 29 -25.41 -69.62 33.00
CA HIS A 29 -26.07 -70.93 33.02
C HIS A 29 -27.30 -70.91 33.92
N ARG A 30 -28.44 -71.38 33.41
CA ARG A 30 -29.69 -71.47 34.20
C ARG A 30 -29.85 -72.87 34.78
N LEU A 31 -29.99 -73.01 36.10
CA LEU A 31 -30.53 -74.24 36.71
C LEU A 31 -32.03 -74.34 36.40
N ILE A 32 -32.41 -75.32 35.60
CA ILE A 32 -33.81 -75.61 35.30
C ILE A 32 -34.36 -76.46 36.45
N GLN A 33 -34.85 -75.82 37.51
CA GLN A 33 -35.72 -76.49 38.49
C GLN A 33 -37.15 -76.50 37.97
N ASN A 34 -37.57 -77.64 37.42
CA ASN A 34 -38.97 -77.84 37.03
C ASN A 34 -39.87 -77.89 38.27
N LYS A 35 -40.94 -77.09 38.29
CA LYS A 35 -42.12 -77.34 39.13
C LYS A 35 -42.72 -78.71 38.75
N PRO A 36 -43.37 -79.43 39.66
CA PRO A 36 -43.50 -80.89 39.62
C PRO A 36 -44.63 -81.38 38.72
N ASP A 37 -44.64 -80.98 37.45
CA ASP A 37 -45.48 -81.64 36.44
C ASP A 37 -44.97 -81.38 35.02
N SER A 38 -43.95 -82.13 34.60
CA SER A 38 -43.74 -82.49 33.19
C SER A 38 -42.62 -83.51 33.07
N LYS A 39 -43.03 -84.68 32.58
CA LYS A 39 -42.27 -85.77 31.94
C LYS A 39 -40.78 -85.49 31.74
N LEU A 40 -39.94 -86.24 32.46
CA LEU A 40 -38.49 -86.30 32.31
C LEU A 40 -38.16 -86.67 30.85
N ILE A 41 -37.75 -85.71 30.04
CA ILE A 41 -37.13 -85.97 28.74
C ILE A 41 -35.66 -86.24 29.06
N ASP A 42 -35.32 -87.52 29.18
CA ASP A 42 -33.93 -87.98 29.19
C ASP A 42 -33.32 -87.60 27.83
N LEU A 43 -32.56 -86.50 27.81
CA LEU A 43 -31.61 -86.29 26.73
C LEU A 43 -30.58 -87.42 26.83
N PRO A 44 -30.25 -88.13 25.74
CA PRO A 44 -29.22 -89.15 25.78
C PRO A 44 -27.95 -88.48 26.29
N ALA A 45 -27.44 -88.97 27.43
CA ALA A 45 -26.18 -88.55 27.99
C ALA A 45 -25.10 -88.71 26.90
N ARG A 46 -24.79 -87.60 26.22
CA ARG A 46 -23.56 -87.48 25.45
C ARG A 46 -22.47 -87.85 26.43
N ARG A 47 -21.78 -88.97 26.16
CA ARG A 47 -20.62 -89.44 26.90
C ARG A 47 -19.74 -88.22 27.18
N HIS A 48 -19.71 -87.84 28.45
CA HIS A 48 -18.83 -86.76 28.90
C HIS A 48 -17.39 -87.23 28.62
N PRO A 49 -16.51 -86.38 28.07
CA PRO A 49 -15.13 -86.75 27.75
C PRO A 49 -14.30 -87.22 28.96
N ASN A 50 -14.84 -87.12 30.18
CA ASN A 50 -14.23 -87.60 31.43
C ASN A 50 -14.63 -89.04 31.84
N ALA A 51 -15.19 -89.85 30.93
CA ALA A 51 -15.38 -91.29 31.19
C ALA A 51 -14.05 -92.09 31.22
N ALA A 52 -12.90 -91.43 31.04
CA ALA A 52 -11.56 -92.02 31.06
C ALA A 52 -11.10 -92.59 32.43
N PHE A 53 -11.91 -92.49 33.49
CA PHE A 53 -11.55 -92.95 34.84
C PHE A 53 -12.26 -94.24 35.30
N ARG A 54 -13.08 -94.88 34.45
CA ARG A 54 -13.53 -96.27 34.70
C ARG A 54 -12.57 -97.22 34.00
N ALA A 55 -11.60 -97.72 34.76
CA ALA A 55 -10.69 -98.77 34.31
C ALA A 55 -11.46 -100.09 34.12
N GLU A 56 -11.75 -100.46 32.87
CA GLU A 56 -11.90 -101.86 32.48
C GLU A 56 -10.51 -102.51 32.50
N ALA A 57 -10.39 -103.62 33.23
CA ALA A 57 -9.14 -104.16 33.74
C ALA A 57 -8.39 -105.10 32.78
N ASP A 58 -8.63 -105.05 31.46
CA ASP A 58 -8.07 -106.05 30.53
C ASP A 58 -7.38 -105.50 29.27
N ASP A 59 -7.12 -104.19 29.21
CA ASP A 59 -6.22 -103.61 28.21
C ASP A 59 -5.24 -102.65 28.90
N GLN A 60 -4.39 -103.21 29.77
CA GLN A 60 -3.27 -102.49 30.34
C GLN A 60 -2.24 -102.22 29.24
N VAL A 61 -2.46 -101.14 28.49
CA VAL A 61 -1.39 -100.44 27.79
C VAL A 61 -0.25 -100.29 28.80
N PRO A 62 0.95 -100.86 28.54
CA PRO A 62 2.07 -100.81 29.47
C PRO A 62 2.25 -99.38 29.98
N ARG A 63 2.41 -99.21 31.29
CA ARG A 63 2.51 -97.89 31.94
C ARG A 63 3.56 -96.99 31.27
N GLU A 64 4.63 -97.58 30.77
CA GLU A 64 5.68 -96.93 29.97
C GLU A 64 5.15 -96.33 28.66
N LYS A 65 4.19 -96.97 27.96
CA LYS A 65 3.55 -96.41 26.76
C LYS A 65 2.60 -95.27 27.10
N MET A 66 1.89 -95.35 28.22
CA MET A 66 1.05 -94.24 28.72
C MET A 66 1.92 -93.04 29.13
N GLU A 67 3.05 -93.28 29.79
CA GLU A 67 4.02 -92.25 30.14
C GLU A 67 4.69 -91.66 28.89
N ASN A 68 5.08 -92.48 27.92
CA ASN A 68 5.61 -92.01 26.63
C ASN A 68 4.60 -91.16 25.86
N MET A 69 3.34 -91.60 25.81
CA MET A 69 2.26 -90.85 25.15
C MET A 69 1.98 -89.52 25.88
N ALA A 70 1.97 -89.52 27.21
CA ALA A 70 1.84 -88.29 28.00
C ALA A 70 3.04 -87.34 27.78
N ASN A 71 4.25 -87.87 27.65
CA ASN A 71 5.44 -87.09 27.32
C ASN A 71 5.32 -86.49 25.91
N GLU A 72 4.92 -87.27 24.91
CA GLU A 72 4.70 -86.81 23.54
C GLU A 72 3.60 -85.74 23.45
N TYR A 73 2.49 -85.91 24.17
CA TYR A 73 1.46 -84.87 24.29
C TYR A 73 2.01 -83.61 24.95
N THR A 74 2.83 -83.75 25.99
CA THR A 74 3.48 -82.61 26.64
C THR A 74 4.43 -81.89 25.68
N TYR A 75 5.22 -82.62 24.89
CA TYR A 75 6.08 -82.06 23.83
C TYR A 75 5.27 -81.37 22.73
N LEU A 76 4.18 -81.96 22.28
CA LEU A 76 3.32 -81.35 21.27
C LEU A 76 2.66 -80.08 21.81
N LEU A 77 2.14 -80.11 23.04
CA LEU A 77 1.50 -78.96 23.67
C LEU A 77 2.50 -77.82 23.90
N THR A 78 3.68 -78.12 24.44
CA THR A 78 4.74 -77.13 24.62
C THR A 78 5.20 -76.55 23.28
N SER A 79 5.41 -77.39 22.26
CA SER A 79 5.72 -76.93 20.90
C SER A 79 4.62 -76.04 20.31
N GLN A 80 3.34 -76.36 20.54
CA GLN A 80 2.23 -75.55 20.07
C GLN A 80 2.14 -74.21 20.81
N LEU A 81 2.26 -74.21 22.15
CA LEU A 81 2.28 -72.99 22.95
C LEU A 81 3.46 -72.08 22.58
N ASP A 82 4.65 -72.64 22.35
CA ASP A 82 5.82 -71.88 21.90
C ASP A 82 5.59 -71.29 20.50
N SER A 83 4.93 -72.01 19.59
CA SER A 83 4.57 -71.49 18.27
C SER A 83 3.56 -70.33 18.34
N GLN A 84 2.55 -70.45 19.21
CA GLN A 84 1.55 -69.39 19.42
C GLN A 84 2.17 -68.16 20.06
N ARG A 85 3.04 -68.36 21.06
CA ARG A 85 3.80 -67.29 21.70
C ARG A 85 4.60 -66.51 20.67
N ARG A 86 5.42 -67.19 19.86
CA ARG A 86 6.22 -66.56 18.80
C ARG A 86 5.36 -65.80 17.79
N TYR A 87 4.21 -66.35 17.40
CA TYR A 87 3.29 -65.72 16.46
C TYR A 87 2.69 -64.41 16.99
N TYR A 88 2.29 -64.38 18.27
CA TYR A 88 1.76 -63.14 18.87
C TYR A 88 2.86 -62.15 19.24
N GLU A 89 4.05 -62.60 19.62
CA GLU A 89 5.22 -61.74 19.82
C GLU A 89 5.61 -61.02 18.53
N ASP A 90 5.71 -61.72 17.39
CA ASP A 90 5.99 -61.10 16.07
C ASP A 90 4.87 -60.14 15.62
N GLN A 91 3.61 -60.47 15.87
CA GLN A 91 2.52 -59.54 15.60
C GLN A 91 2.58 -58.27 16.47
N LEU A 92 2.89 -58.42 17.76
CA LEU A 92 3.06 -57.30 18.69
C LEU A 92 4.23 -56.42 18.27
N GLU A 93 5.38 -57.02 17.94
CA GLU A 93 6.57 -56.30 17.45
C GLU A 93 6.23 -55.47 16.20
N ARG A 94 5.59 -56.08 15.20
CA ARG A 94 5.16 -55.36 13.99
C ARG A 94 4.16 -54.25 14.27
N ALA A 95 3.27 -54.43 15.25
CA ALA A 95 2.30 -53.40 15.63
C ALA A 95 3.01 -52.23 16.33
N VAL A 96 3.98 -52.52 17.21
CA VAL A 96 4.80 -51.52 17.90
C VAL A 96 5.66 -50.74 16.91
N ASP A 97 6.30 -51.40 15.95
CA ASP A 97 7.10 -50.75 14.90
C ASP A 97 6.24 -49.84 14.01
N LYS A 98 5.04 -50.29 13.63
CA LYS A 98 4.12 -49.45 12.86
C LYS A 98 3.66 -48.24 13.68
N ALA A 99 3.35 -48.43 14.95
CA ALA A 99 2.93 -47.35 15.84
C ALA A 99 4.06 -46.34 16.07
N SER A 100 5.30 -46.80 16.27
CA SER A 100 6.46 -45.93 16.48
C SER A 100 6.77 -45.10 15.23
N ILE A 101 6.76 -45.72 14.04
CA ILE A 101 6.96 -45.02 12.76
C ILE A 101 5.82 -44.00 12.52
N ALA A 102 4.58 -44.38 12.79
CA ALA A 102 3.44 -43.48 12.64
C ALA A 102 3.53 -42.28 13.62
N SER A 103 3.92 -42.52 14.86
CA SER A 103 4.11 -41.48 15.87
C SER A 103 5.22 -40.52 15.46
N ALA A 104 6.38 -41.04 15.04
CA ALA A 104 7.50 -40.21 14.57
C ALA A 104 7.10 -39.34 13.37
N LYS A 105 6.38 -39.91 12.39
CA LYS A 105 5.88 -39.15 11.25
C LYS A 105 4.85 -38.09 11.65
N ALA A 106 3.98 -38.38 12.61
CA ALA A 106 3.01 -37.42 13.11
C ALA A 106 3.70 -36.26 13.85
N GLU A 107 4.74 -36.55 14.64
CA GLU A 107 5.55 -35.54 15.31
C GLU A 107 6.34 -34.67 14.31
N ASP A 108 6.93 -35.26 13.28
CA ASP A 108 7.60 -34.53 12.20
C ASP A 108 6.65 -33.61 11.46
N ALA A 109 5.46 -34.10 11.11
CA ALA A 109 4.42 -33.31 10.47
C ALA A 109 3.93 -32.17 11.38
N ALA A 110 3.73 -32.44 12.68
CA ALA A 110 3.33 -31.42 13.65
C ALA A 110 4.39 -30.31 13.77
N ARG A 111 5.68 -30.68 13.83
CA ARG A 111 6.79 -29.71 13.83
C ARG A 111 6.83 -28.87 12.56
N ALA A 112 6.68 -29.49 11.39
CA ALA A 112 6.64 -28.77 10.12
C ALA A 112 5.44 -27.80 10.03
N CYS A 113 4.26 -28.22 10.49
CA CYS A 113 3.08 -27.36 10.56
C CYS A 113 3.29 -26.17 11.51
N SER A 114 3.93 -26.38 12.66
CA SER A 114 4.25 -25.30 13.61
C SER A 114 5.21 -24.29 13.00
N ALA A 115 6.28 -24.77 12.34
CA ALA A 115 7.24 -23.90 11.66
C ALA A 115 6.58 -23.07 10.55
N LEU A 116 5.75 -23.70 9.71
CA LEU A 116 5.01 -23.00 8.67
C LEU A 116 4.00 -21.97 9.26
N ALA A 117 3.37 -22.29 10.38
CA ALA A 117 2.46 -21.36 11.05
C ALA A 117 3.20 -20.12 11.59
N GLU A 118 4.40 -20.30 12.14
CA GLU A 118 5.27 -19.19 12.57
C GLU A 118 5.72 -18.32 11.39
N GLU A 119 6.19 -18.93 10.29
CA GLU A 119 6.54 -18.20 9.07
C GLU A 119 5.36 -17.42 8.50
N MET A 120 4.17 -18.01 8.48
CA MET A 120 2.94 -17.34 8.05
C MET A 120 2.57 -16.17 8.96
N ALA A 121 2.79 -16.28 10.26
CA ALA A 121 2.55 -15.19 11.20
C ALA A 121 3.49 -14.01 10.92
N VAL A 122 4.79 -14.29 10.72
CA VAL A 122 5.79 -13.27 10.37
C VAL A 122 5.44 -12.57 9.05
N LEU A 123 5.14 -13.35 8.01
CA LEU A 123 4.78 -12.80 6.69
C LEU A 123 3.48 -11.98 6.74
N ARG A 124 2.52 -12.32 7.60
CA ARG A 124 1.31 -11.50 7.81
C ARG A 124 1.63 -10.15 8.42
N VAL A 125 2.49 -10.10 9.45
CA VAL A 125 2.91 -8.84 10.08
C VAL A 125 3.65 -7.98 9.07
N GLN A 126 4.61 -8.55 8.33
CA GLN A 126 5.34 -7.82 7.29
C GLN A 126 4.42 -7.27 6.20
N ASN A 127 3.43 -8.05 5.75
CA ASN A 127 2.45 -7.56 4.77
C ASN A 127 1.60 -6.39 5.31
N GLN A 128 1.23 -6.42 6.59
CA GLN A 128 0.53 -5.29 7.23
C GLN A 128 1.42 -4.04 7.31
N GLU A 129 2.69 -4.20 7.64
CA GLU A 129 3.67 -3.11 7.67
C GLU A 129 3.90 -2.51 6.27
N TYR A 130 4.07 -3.36 5.25
CA TYR A 130 4.19 -2.92 3.87
C TYR A 130 2.93 -2.19 3.40
N ALA A 131 1.73 -2.71 3.70
CA ALA A 131 0.48 -2.04 3.38
C ALA A 131 0.39 -0.65 4.06
N ALA A 132 0.76 -0.55 5.33
CA ALA A 132 0.81 0.73 6.04
C ALA A 132 1.83 1.70 5.41
N SER A 133 3.00 1.21 5.01
CA SER A 133 4.03 1.99 4.32
C SER A 133 3.55 2.51 2.97
N VAL A 134 2.89 1.66 2.17
CA VAL A 134 2.30 2.03 0.87
C VAL A 134 1.27 3.14 1.06
N THR A 135 0.31 3.00 1.98
CA THR A 135 -0.69 4.06 2.21
C THR A 135 -0.07 5.39 2.68
N ARG A 136 1.03 5.34 3.44
CA ARG A 136 1.79 6.54 3.83
C ARG A 136 2.48 7.18 2.63
N MET A 137 3.07 6.37 1.75
CA MET A 137 3.71 6.85 0.53
C MET A 137 2.68 7.46 -0.42
N GLU A 138 1.53 6.81 -0.64
CA GLU A 138 0.43 7.32 -1.47
C GLU A 138 -0.03 8.71 -1.00
N LYS A 139 -0.27 8.88 0.32
CA LYS A 139 -0.62 10.20 0.90
C LYS A 139 0.49 11.24 0.71
N SER A 140 1.75 10.84 0.76
CA SER A 140 2.88 11.75 0.53
C SER A 140 2.97 12.17 -0.93
N VAL A 141 2.74 11.23 -1.86
CA VAL A 141 2.70 11.49 -3.30
C VAL A 141 1.55 12.43 -3.62
N GLU A 142 0.34 12.18 -3.10
CA GLU A 142 -0.82 13.06 -3.31
C GLU A 142 -0.58 14.50 -2.81
N LYS A 143 0.08 14.65 -1.65
CA LYS A 143 0.48 15.98 -1.15
C LYS A 143 1.52 16.65 -2.04
N ALA A 144 2.46 15.88 -2.59
CA ALA A 144 3.47 16.39 -3.49
C ALA A 144 2.87 16.80 -4.85
N THR A 145 1.96 16.00 -5.42
CA THR A 145 1.27 16.31 -6.68
C THR A 145 0.40 17.54 -6.55
N THR A 146 -0.43 17.63 -5.51
CA THR A 146 -1.27 18.82 -5.27
C THR A 146 -0.44 20.09 -5.05
N ARG A 147 0.75 19.99 -4.45
CA ARG A 147 1.69 21.11 -4.33
C ARG A 147 2.32 21.48 -5.66
N ALA A 148 2.70 20.48 -6.47
CA ALA A 148 3.24 20.69 -7.80
C ALA A 148 2.23 21.39 -8.72
N GLU A 149 0.97 20.95 -8.72
CA GLU A 149 -0.12 21.57 -9.49
C GLU A 149 -0.33 23.05 -9.12
N LYS A 150 -0.27 23.38 -7.81
CA LYS A 150 -0.37 24.77 -7.34
C LYS A 150 0.80 25.62 -7.83
N PHE A 151 2.02 25.10 -7.77
CA PHE A 151 3.19 25.81 -8.28
C PHE A 151 3.16 25.96 -9.79
N GLU A 152 2.69 24.94 -10.51
CA GLU A 152 2.53 25.02 -11.96
C GLU A 152 1.49 26.07 -12.34
N LYS A 153 0.34 26.11 -11.65
CA LYS A 153 -0.66 27.18 -11.86
C LYS A 153 -0.07 28.57 -11.59
N MET A 154 0.62 28.75 -10.46
CA MET A 154 1.26 30.03 -10.12
C MET A 154 2.31 30.44 -11.16
N ALA A 155 3.09 29.49 -11.67
CA ALA A 155 4.07 29.75 -12.72
C ALA A 155 3.40 30.18 -14.05
N ARG A 156 2.27 29.55 -14.41
CA ARG A 156 1.47 29.97 -15.58
C ARG A 156 0.90 31.38 -15.39
N ASP A 157 0.30 31.67 -14.24
CA ASP A 157 -0.27 32.99 -13.93
C ASP A 157 0.81 34.09 -13.92
N MET A 158 1.98 33.80 -13.36
CA MET A 158 3.13 34.73 -13.40
C MET A 158 3.64 34.94 -14.83
N SER A 159 3.66 33.87 -15.65
CA SER A 159 4.04 33.97 -17.06
C SER A 159 3.06 34.80 -17.88
N THR A 160 1.75 34.72 -17.60
CA THR A 160 0.75 35.56 -18.28
C THR A 160 0.87 37.01 -17.85
N GLN A 161 1.01 37.28 -16.55
CA GLN A 161 1.23 38.64 -16.03
C GLN A 161 2.49 39.28 -16.62
N LEU A 162 3.60 38.54 -16.67
CA LEU A 162 4.84 39.06 -17.27
C LEU A 162 4.66 39.37 -18.76
N ARG A 163 3.88 38.57 -19.49
CA ARG A 163 3.59 38.82 -20.90
C ARG A 163 2.72 40.06 -21.07
N GLU A 164 1.68 40.21 -20.26
CA GLU A 164 0.80 41.39 -20.25
C GLU A 164 1.61 42.66 -19.93
N GLU A 165 2.42 42.64 -18.87
CA GLU A 165 3.30 43.76 -18.49
C GLU A 165 4.30 44.12 -19.60
N LYS A 166 4.88 43.13 -20.28
CA LYS A 166 5.75 43.39 -21.44
C LYS A 166 5.00 44.09 -22.57
N THR A 167 3.81 43.60 -22.92
CA THR A 167 2.98 44.22 -23.97
C THR A 167 2.51 45.63 -23.60
N MET A 168 2.19 45.85 -22.32
CA MET A 168 1.82 47.17 -21.80
C MET A 168 3.00 48.14 -21.83
N ASN A 169 4.19 47.69 -21.39
CA ASN A 169 5.42 48.49 -21.47
C ASN A 169 5.79 48.84 -22.90
N GLU A 170 5.68 47.90 -23.85
CA GLU A 170 5.87 48.16 -25.28
C GLU A 170 4.89 49.22 -25.79
N GLY A 171 3.59 49.10 -25.44
CA GLY A 171 2.58 50.09 -25.81
C GLY A 171 2.81 51.47 -25.19
N LEU A 172 3.26 51.53 -23.93
CA LEU A 172 3.61 52.78 -23.26
C LEU A 172 4.85 53.42 -23.88
N LEU A 173 5.90 52.65 -24.21
CA LEU A 173 7.08 53.15 -24.91
C LEU A 173 6.72 53.72 -26.28
N GLN A 174 5.85 53.07 -27.03
CA GLN A 174 5.35 53.60 -28.31
C GLN A 174 4.60 54.93 -28.13
N ARG A 175 3.74 55.04 -27.10
CA ARG A 175 3.05 56.29 -26.77
C ARG A 175 4.00 57.40 -26.35
N ILE A 176 5.02 57.08 -25.56
CA ILE A 176 6.07 58.03 -25.16
C ILE A 176 6.81 58.53 -26.41
N HIS A 177 7.24 57.63 -27.30
CA HIS A 177 7.90 58.04 -28.54
C HIS A 177 7.01 58.90 -29.44
N ALA A 178 5.73 58.57 -29.57
CA ALA A 178 4.77 59.40 -30.31
C ALA A 178 4.58 60.78 -29.67
N ALA A 179 4.49 60.84 -28.33
CA ALA A 179 4.40 62.10 -27.60
C ALA A 179 5.66 62.94 -27.75
N GLU A 180 6.85 62.34 -27.62
CA GLU A 180 8.15 63.01 -27.84
C GLU A 180 8.26 63.57 -29.27
N ALA A 181 7.83 62.81 -30.28
CA ALA A 181 7.80 63.27 -31.66
C ALA A 181 6.89 64.49 -31.84
N LYS A 182 5.66 64.43 -31.32
CA LYS A 182 4.72 65.56 -31.37
C LYS A 182 5.22 66.78 -30.59
N THR A 183 5.86 66.57 -29.44
CA THR A 183 6.49 67.66 -28.69
C THR A 183 7.63 68.29 -29.49
N ARG A 184 8.45 67.51 -30.18
CA ARG A 184 9.50 68.04 -31.06
C ARG A 184 8.93 68.82 -32.24
N GLU A 185 7.89 68.31 -32.89
CA GLU A 185 7.19 69.02 -33.98
C GLU A 185 6.63 70.35 -33.50
N SER A 186 5.92 70.34 -32.36
CA SER A 186 5.39 71.56 -31.75
C SER A 186 6.50 72.54 -31.35
N GLN A 187 7.63 72.05 -30.79
CA GLN A 187 8.79 72.89 -30.49
C GLN A 187 9.36 73.54 -31.76
N GLN A 188 9.57 72.77 -32.82
CA GLN A 188 10.05 73.28 -34.12
C GLN A 188 9.09 74.34 -34.68
N GLU A 189 7.77 74.10 -34.62
CA GLU A 189 6.77 75.06 -35.06
C GLU A 189 6.79 76.34 -34.21
N THR A 190 6.91 76.23 -32.87
CA THR A 190 7.04 77.41 -32.00
C THR A 190 8.32 78.20 -32.25
N GLU A 191 9.41 77.52 -32.60
CA GLU A 191 10.70 78.15 -32.91
C GLU A 191 10.64 78.86 -34.25
N ARG A 192 10.01 78.25 -35.26
CA ARG A 192 9.73 78.87 -36.56
C ARG A 192 8.82 80.09 -36.44
N LEU A 193 7.73 79.98 -35.69
CA LEU A 193 6.84 81.12 -35.42
C LEU A 193 7.55 82.22 -34.62
N ARG A 194 8.48 81.85 -33.72
CA ARG A 194 9.32 82.83 -33.01
C ARG A 194 10.28 83.56 -33.94
N SER A 195 10.94 82.86 -34.88
CA SER A 195 11.81 83.50 -35.85
C SER A 195 11.01 84.41 -36.78
N GLU A 196 9.90 83.93 -37.34
CA GLU A 196 9.00 84.75 -38.17
C GLU A 196 8.50 85.99 -37.40
N LYS A 197 8.16 85.84 -36.12
CA LYS A 197 7.79 86.98 -35.26
C LYS A 197 8.96 87.93 -35.02
N ALA A 198 10.16 87.43 -34.80
CA ALA A 198 11.36 88.25 -34.62
C ALA A 198 11.67 89.05 -35.89
N ASP A 199 11.63 88.40 -37.05
CA ASP A 199 11.84 89.05 -38.36
C ASP A 199 10.77 90.12 -38.60
N LEU A 200 9.49 89.83 -38.30
CA LEU A 200 8.41 90.82 -38.37
C LEU A 200 8.60 91.97 -37.39
N GLN A 201 9.14 91.71 -36.19
CA GLN A 201 9.42 92.73 -35.19
C GLN A 201 10.58 93.63 -35.62
N GLU A 202 11.63 93.05 -36.23
CA GLU A 202 12.76 93.79 -36.81
C GLU A 202 12.30 94.66 -37.99
N MET A 203 11.53 94.10 -38.93
CA MET A 203 10.94 94.90 -40.02
C MET A 203 10.03 96.03 -39.49
N ASN A 204 9.22 95.78 -38.46
CA ASN A 204 8.41 96.84 -37.85
C ASN A 204 9.29 97.89 -37.14
N HIS A 205 10.38 97.48 -36.49
CA HIS A 205 11.33 98.38 -35.86
C HIS A 205 12.02 99.26 -36.91
N ASP A 206 12.49 98.66 -38.00
CA ASP A 206 13.11 99.36 -39.12
C ASP A 206 12.14 100.31 -39.81
N LEU A 207 10.89 99.89 -40.02
CA LEU A 207 9.82 100.77 -40.54
C LEU A 207 9.56 101.94 -39.60
N THR A 208 9.53 101.70 -38.28
CA THR A 208 9.33 102.76 -37.28
C THR A 208 10.53 103.72 -37.23
N MET A 209 11.76 103.20 -37.30
CA MET A 209 13.00 103.98 -37.43
C MET A 209 13.02 104.79 -38.73
N PHE A 210 12.56 104.21 -39.84
CA PHE A 210 12.45 104.89 -41.13
C PHE A 210 11.40 106.01 -41.07
N ILE A 211 10.22 105.76 -40.51
CA ILE A 211 9.16 106.77 -40.38
C ILE A 211 9.63 107.88 -39.43
N SER A 212 10.17 107.56 -38.26
CA SER A 212 10.66 108.54 -37.30
C SER A 212 11.84 109.36 -37.83
N SER A 213 12.78 108.75 -38.58
CA SER A 213 13.85 109.49 -39.25
C SER A 213 13.32 110.37 -40.39
N GLN A 214 12.32 109.91 -41.15
CA GLN A 214 11.66 110.73 -42.18
C GLN A 214 10.89 111.91 -41.56
N GLU A 215 10.20 111.69 -40.44
CA GLU A 215 9.55 112.74 -39.65
C GLU A 215 10.58 113.70 -39.06
N LYS A 216 11.71 113.21 -38.53
CA LYS A 216 12.80 114.05 -38.02
C LYS A 216 13.46 114.89 -39.12
N VAL A 217 13.67 114.31 -40.30
CA VAL A 217 14.18 115.05 -41.47
C VAL A 217 13.19 116.11 -41.92
N LYS A 218 11.87 115.81 -41.94
CA LYS A 218 10.83 116.81 -42.24
C LYS A 218 10.78 117.93 -41.18
N GLU A 219 10.93 117.60 -39.90
CA GLU A 219 11.03 118.59 -38.81
C GLU A 219 12.29 119.47 -38.95
N LEU A 220 13.45 118.87 -39.25
CA LEU A 220 14.71 119.59 -39.43
C LEU A 220 14.69 120.45 -40.71
N GLN A 221 14.07 119.99 -41.79
CA GLN A 221 13.82 120.79 -43.00
C GLN A 221 12.85 121.95 -42.75
N ALA A 222 11.84 121.77 -41.88
CA ALA A 222 10.94 122.84 -41.48
C ALA A 222 11.61 123.87 -40.54
N GLN A 223 12.72 123.50 -39.88
CA GLN A 223 13.53 124.39 -39.03
C GLN A 223 14.70 125.07 -39.76
N GLY A 224 15.01 124.69 -41.01
CA GLY A 224 15.91 125.45 -41.88
C GLY A 224 17.41 125.15 -41.79
N GLU A 225 17.82 123.94 -41.40
CA GLU A 225 19.22 123.49 -41.48
C GLU A 225 19.44 122.46 -42.61
N GLU A 226 20.48 122.66 -43.43
CA GLU A 226 20.87 121.77 -44.54
C GLU A 226 21.41 120.43 -44.01
N VAL A 227 20.88 119.33 -44.56
CA VAL A 227 21.28 117.96 -44.20
C VAL A 227 22.45 117.51 -45.09
N VAL A 228 23.65 117.45 -44.50
CA VAL A 228 24.86 116.88 -45.10
C VAL A 228 24.98 115.39 -44.73
N GLU A 229 25.45 114.59 -45.69
CA GLU A 229 25.55 113.13 -45.71
C GLU A 229 26.19 112.46 -44.47
N GLY A 230 25.52 111.42 -43.97
CA GLY A 230 26.12 110.11 -43.63
C GLY A 230 27.19 110.01 -42.54
N SER A 231 26.80 109.58 -41.33
CA SER A 231 27.52 108.52 -40.59
C SER A 231 26.63 107.89 -39.51
N ALA A 232 26.32 106.60 -39.66
CA ALA A 232 25.72 105.79 -38.60
C ALA A 232 26.83 105.19 -37.75
N PHE A 233 27.04 105.74 -36.55
CA PHE A 233 27.99 105.21 -35.56
C PHE A 233 27.29 104.12 -34.74
N ALA A 234 27.63 102.85 -34.98
CA ALA A 234 27.17 101.74 -34.15
C ALA A 234 28.04 101.63 -32.88
N PRO A 235 27.48 101.62 -31.66
CA PRO A 235 28.26 101.44 -30.45
C PRO A 235 28.69 99.97 -30.28
N GLU A 236 29.96 99.80 -29.96
CA GLU A 236 30.66 98.55 -29.72
C GLU A 236 30.08 97.80 -28.50
N GLN A 237 29.42 96.65 -28.73
CA GLN A 237 28.98 95.76 -27.65
C GLN A 237 30.14 94.85 -27.19
N ARG A 238 30.51 95.02 -25.92
CA ARG A 238 31.50 94.24 -25.19
C ARG A 238 31.19 92.75 -25.20
N GLN A 239 32.18 91.94 -25.59
CA GLN A 239 32.23 90.50 -25.40
C GLN A 239 32.11 90.14 -23.90
N GLN A 240 31.08 89.38 -23.52
CA GLN A 240 31.12 88.58 -22.28
C GLN A 240 31.49 87.14 -22.64
N GLN A 241 32.69 86.75 -22.20
CA GLN A 241 33.21 85.40 -22.27
C GLN A 241 32.32 84.43 -21.51
N GLY A 242 31.88 83.37 -22.19
CA GLY A 242 31.26 82.21 -21.56
C GLY A 242 32.24 81.47 -20.66
N LYS A 243 31.87 81.29 -19.39
CA LYS A 243 32.47 80.28 -18.52
C LYS A 243 31.77 78.94 -18.74
N LYS A 244 32.50 78.03 -19.39
CA LYS A 244 32.28 76.58 -19.34
C LYS A 244 32.18 76.12 -17.89
N LYS A 245 31.14 75.36 -17.53
CA LYS A 245 31.18 74.44 -16.38
C LYS A 245 30.92 73.02 -16.86
N ALA A 246 31.82 72.17 -16.39
CA ALA A 246 32.04 70.81 -16.84
C ALA A 246 30.95 69.83 -16.38
N LYS A 247 30.74 68.84 -17.25
CA LYS A 247 30.45 67.42 -16.96
C LYS A 247 30.67 67.01 -15.50
N GLY A 248 29.59 66.58 -14.85
CA GLY A 248 29.60 65.66 -13.71
C GLY A 248 28.83 64.40 -14.10
N LYS A 249 29.56 63.30 -14.28
CA LYS A 249 29.09 61.95 -14.61
C LYS A 249 29.19 61.09 -13.34
N LYS A 250 28.34 60.07 -13.23
CA LYS A 250 28.26 58.98 -12.21
C LYS A 250 27.30 59.34 -11.05
N LYS A 251 26.42 58.44 -10.60
CA LYS A 251 26.43 56.97 -10.55
C LYS A 251 25.02 56.44 -10.74
#